data_AF-A0A8D8K2E4-F1
#
_entry.id   AF-A0A8D8K2E4-F1
#
_cell.length_a   1.000
_cell.length_b   1.000
_cell.length_c   1.000
_cell.angle_alpha   90.00
_cell.angle_beta   90.00
_cell.angle_gamma   90.00
#
_symmetry.space_group_name_H-M   'P 1'
#
loop_
_entity.id
_entity.type
_entity.pdbx_description
1 polymer ?
#
loop_
_entity_poly.entity_id
_entity_poly.type
_entity_poly.pdbx_seq_one_letter_code
_entity_poly.pdbx_strand_id
1 'polypeptide(L)'
;MDWPSARVAQGGMWHTGKAKYTKETQDLIKVLMEEAKLTILQRNKINYHLRTGEPLPPPKEPKFEQEYSNFLPVAVSRKNIKKRSLSTIIESGAFDVEKYPGPGKEGKPPLERLKLQLQEQMAGCKLLPDDGRRRKRIARRASDGELDGMTPDREAELLEEINERVEWLAEMEALGEGKKHRQVIHAQIADRLNEIKRLERANSKQSDTPPEI
;
A
#
# COMPACT_ATOMS: atom_id res chain seq x y z
N MET A 1 -47.66 2.35 -28.71
CA MET A 1 -46.64 1.29 -28.85
C MET A 1 -46.93 0.25 -27.79
N ASP A 2 -47.57 -0.85 -28.17
CA ASP A 2 -47.93 -1.91 -27.23
C ASP A 2 -46.72 -2.81 -26.96
N TRP A 3 -46.37 -2.91 -25.68
CA TRP A 3 -45.35 -3.81 -25.15
C TRP A 3 -46.05 -4.83 -24.24
N PRO A 4 -45.67 -6.12 -24.23
CA PRO A 4 -44.58 -6.74 -24.98
C PRO A 4 -44.86 -6.87 -26.48
N SER A 5 -43.80 -6.87 -27.29
CA SER A 5 -43.91 -7.15 -28.73
C SER A 5 -44.56 -8.51 -28.96
N ALA A 6 -45.53 -8.58 -29.89
CA ALA A 6 -46.20 -9.83 -30.27
C ALA A 6 -45.25 -10.93 -30.78
N ARG A 7 -44.00 -10.59 -31.12
CA ARG A 7 -42.96 -11.55 -31.52
C ARG A 7 -42.26 -12.24 -30.34
N VAL A 8 -42.47 -11.78 -29.11
CA VAL A 8 -41.84 -12.36 -27.92
C VAL A 8 -42.77 -13.44 -27.37
N ALA A 9 -42.28 -14.69 -27.32
CA ALA A 9 -43.04 -15.81 -26.77
C ALA A 9 -43.48 -15.52 -25.32
N GLN A 10 -44.79 -15.52 -25.10
CA GLN A 10 -45.41 -15.31 -23.79
C GLN A 10 -45.43 -16.64 -23.02
N GLY A 11 -44.27 -17.06 -22.50
CA GLY A 11 -44.21 -18.13 -21.51
C GLY A 11 -44.24 -19.58 -22.04
N GLY A 12 -44.23 -20.51 -21.09
CA GLY A 12 -44.00 -21.96 -21.25
C GLY A 12 -43.83 -22.63 -19.88
N MET A 13 -43.70 -23.96 -19.82
CA MET A 13 -43.68 -24.77 -18.58
C MET A 13 -42.61 -24.33 -17.54
N TRP A 14 -41.56 -23.64 -17.97
CA TRP A 14 -40.43 -23.22 -17.12
C TRP A 14 -40.44 -21.73 -16.74
N HIS A 15 -41.53 -21.01 -17.00
CA HIS A 15 -41.62 -19.59 -16.65
C HIS A 15 -42.19 -19.39 -15.26
N THR A 16 -41.47 -18.64 -14.42
CA THR A 16 -41.93 -18.23 -13.10
C THR A 16 -42.97 -17.11 -13.21
N GLY A 17 -43.88 -17.04 -12.24
CA GLY A 17 -44.86 -15.96 -12.15
C GLY A 17 -44.16 -14.60 -12.01
N LYS A 18 -44.50 -13.66 -12.89
CA LYS A 18 -43.95 -12.30 -12.91
C LYS A 18 -44.76 -11.39 -12.00
N ALA A 19 -44.07 -10.56 -11.21
CA ALA A 19 -44.74 -9.58 -10.36
C ALA A 19 -45.34 -8.44 -11.19
N LYS A 20 -46.60 -8.06 -10.91
CA LYS A 20 -47.22 -6.87 -11.50
C LYS A 20 -47.11 -5.72 -10.50
N TYR A 21 -46.27 -4.74 -10.80
CA TYR A 21 -46.11 -3.55 -9.95
C TYR A 21 -47.33 -2.62 -10.08
N THR A 22 -47.80 -2.06 -8.97
CA THR A 22 -48.87 -1.05 -8.98
C THR A 22 -48.33 0.27 -9.57
N LYS A 23 -49.23 1.12 -10.08
CA LYS A 23 -48.86 2.45 -10.60
C LYS A 23 -48.16 3.29 -9.53
N GLU A 24 -48.69 3.27 -8.30
CA GLU A 24 -48.09 3.93 -7.13
C GLU A 24 -46.64 3.48 -6.88
N THR A 25 -46.36 2.18 -7.03
CA THR A 25 -44.99 1.64 -6.88
C THR A 25 -44.07 2.13 -8.01
N GLN A 26 -44.57 2.18 -9.25
CA GLN A 26 -43.79 2.68 -10.38
C GLN A 26 -43.46 4.17 -10.24
N ASP A 27 -44.42 4.96 -9.76
CA ASP A 27 -44.23 6.40 -9.52
C ASP A 27 -43.24 6.64 -8.38
N LEU A 28 -43.35 5.90 -7.28
CA LEU A 28 -42.37 5.95 -6.18
C LEU A 28 -40.95 5.65 -6.67
N ILE A 29 -40.78 4.56 -7.43
CA ILE A 29 -39.46 4.18 -7.94
C ILE A 29 -38.91 5.26 -8.89
N LYS A 30 -39.77 5.90 -9.69
CA LYS A 30 -39.35 7.00 -10.55
C LYS A 30 -38.81 8.18 -9.73
N VAL A 31 -39.47 8.57 -8.65
CA VAL A 31 -38.99 9.62 -7.72
C VAL A 31 -37.63 9.23 -7.13
N LEU A 32 -37.48 7.99 -6.65
CA LEU A 32 -36.21 7.49 -6.10
C LEU A 32 -35.07 7.50 -7.13
N MET A 33 -35.36 7.21 -8.39
CA MET A 33 -34.36 7.26 -9.47
C MET A 33 -33.88 8.70 -9.78
N GLU A 34 -34.77 9.67 -9.61
CA GLU A 34 -34.48 11.10 -9.77
C GLU A 34 -33.65 11.61 -8.59
N GLU A 35 -34.03 11.27 -7.35
CA GLU A 35 -33.31 11.60 -6.13
C GLU A 35 -31.90 11.00 -6.10
N ALA A 36 -31.75 9.73 -6.49
CA ALA A 36 -30.46 9.04 -6.55
C ALA A 36 -29.58 9.44 -7.76
N LYS A 37 -30.03 10.36 -8.62
CA LYS A 37 -29.32 10.85 -9.82
C LYS A 37 -28.75 9.73 -10.70
N LEU A 38 -29.53 8.67 -10.91
CA LEU A 38 -29.08 7.50 -11.68
C LEU A 38 -28.75 7.86 -13.14
N THR A 39 -27.74 7.19 -13.70
CA THR A 39 -27.39 7.29 -15.14
C THR A 39 -28.50 6.74 -16.02
N ILE A 40 -28.56 7.18 -17.29
CA ILE A 40 -29.56 6.70 -18.27
C ILE A 40 -29.55 5.16 -18.41
N LEU A 41 -28.37 4.54 -18.38
CA LEU A 41 -28.23 3.08 -18.44
C LEU A 41 -28.84 2.39 -17.23
N GLN A 42 -28.59 2.90 -16.02
CA GLN A 42 -29.20 2.38 -14.79
C GLN A 42 -30.72 2.56 -14.82
N ARG A 43 -31.20 3.71 -15.31
CA ARG A 43 -32.63 3.97 -15.44
C ARG A 43 -33.32 3.01 -16.39
N ASN A 44 -32.72 2.77 -17.56
CA ASN A 44 -33.23 1.80 -18.53
C ASN A 44 -33.28 0.38 -17.97
N LYS A 45 -32.27 -0.02 -17.19
CA LYS A 45 -32.24 -1.33 -16.52
C LYS A 45 -33.36 -1.49 -15.51
N ILE A 46 -33.58 -0.50 -14.64
CA ILE A 46 -34.67 -0.52 -13.65
C ILE A 46 -36.04 -0.58 -14.35
N ASN A 47 -36.26 0.28 -15.34
CA ASN A 47 -37.51 0.30 -16.13
C ASN A 47 -37.78 -1.02 -16.85
N TYR A 48 -36.74 -1.73 -17.29
CA TYR A 48 -36.87 -3.07 -17.86
C TYR A 48 -37.44 -4.04 -16.82
N HIS A 49 -36.84 -4.12 -15.62
CA HIS A 49 -37.30 -5.01 -14.55
C HIS A 49 -38.73 -4.69 -14.08
N LEU A 50 -39.09 -3.40 -13.99
CA LEU A 50 -40.45 -2.96 -13.66
C LEU A 50 -41.50 -3.38 -14.70
N ARG A 51 -41.11 -3.47 -15.98
CA ARG A 51 -41.99 -3.91 -17.07
C ARG A 51 -42.05 -5.42 -17.22
N THR A 52 -40.95 -6.13 -16.93
CA THR A 52 -40.88 -7.59 -17.02
C THR A 52 -41.38 -8.29 -15.77
N GLY A 53 -41.51 -7.58 -14.64
CA GLY A 53 -41.91 -8.18 -13.36
C GLY A 53 -40.81 -9.00 -12.72
N GLU A 54 -39.55 -8.78 -13.11
CA GLU A 54 -38.37 -9.38 -12.50
C GLU A 54 -37.91 -8.55 -11.28
N PRO A 55 -37.33 -9.18 -10.27
CA PRO A 55 -36.79 -8.45 -9.12
C PRO A 55 -35.69 -7.47 -9.55
N LEU A 56 -35.57 -6.36 -8.83
CA LEU A 56 -34.50 -5.38 -9.04
C LEU A 56 -33.13 -6.05 -8.83
N PRO A 57 -32.09 -5.65 -9.59
CA PRO A 57 -30.77 -6.22 -9.43
C PRO A 57 -30.26 -5.95 -8.01
N PRO A 58 -29.63 -6.94 -7.34
CA PRO A 58 -29.11 -6.73 -6.01
C PRO A 58 -28.07 -5.59 -6.01
N PRO A 59 -28.01 -4.79 -4.93
CA PRO A 59 -26.97 -3.79 -4.80
C PRO A 59 -25.61 -4.47 -4.95
N LYS A 60 -24.79 -3.95 -5.86
CA LYS A 60 -23.41 -4.42 -5.95
C LYS A 60 -22.72 -3.97 -4.68
N GLU A 61 -22.25 -4.92 -3.87
CA GLU A 61 -21.44 -4.58 -2.69
C GLU A 61 -20.30 -3.65 -3.12
N PRO A 62 -20.06 -2.55 -2.37
CA PRO A 62 -18.92 -1.71 -2.65
C PRO A 62 -17.69 -2.62 -2.57
N LYS A 63 -16.96 -2.74 -3.67
CA LYS A 63 -15.71 -3.52 -3.72
C LYS A 63 -14.67 -2.80 -2.87
N PHE A 64 -14.71 -2.99 -1.56
CA PHE A 64 -13.69 -2.48 -0.65
C PHE A 64 -12.35 -3.20 -0.88
N GLU A 65 -12.36 -4.41 -1.44
CA GLU A 65 -11.16 -5.24 -1.63
C GLU A 65 -10.20 -4.81 -2.76
N GLN A 66 -10.52 -3.87 -3.64
CA GLN A 66 -9.63 -3.63 -4.81
C GLN A 66 -8.40 -2.76 -4.54
N GLU A 67 -8.37 -1.98 -3.46
CA GLU A 67 -7.17 -1.19 -3.14
C GLU A 67 -6.14 -1.99 -2.33
N TYR A 68 -6.59 -2.90 -1.46
CA TYR A 68 -5.70 -3.73 -0.63
C TYR A 68 -5.14 -4.98 -1.34
N SER A 69 -5.79 -5.44 -2.42
CA SER A 69 -5.30 -6.59 -3.20
C SER A 69 -3.98 -6.30 -3.95
N ASN A 70 -3.60 -5.03 -4.10
CA ASN A 70 -2.33 -4.65 -4.71
C ASN A 70 -1.16 -4.63 -3.71
N PHE A 71 -1.45 -4.60 -2.40
CA PHE A 71 -0.44 -4.53 -1.33
C PHE A 71 -0.10 -5.88 -0.72
N LEU A 72 -0.96 -6.88 -0.90
CA LEU A 72 -0.64 -8.26 -0.57
C LEU A 72 -0.26 -8.97 -1.86
N PRO A 73 0.91 -9.65 -1.95
CA PRO A 73 1.13 -10.56 -3.05
C PRO A 73 0.01 -11.60 -2.97
N VAL A 74 -0.96 -11.47 -3.88
CA VAL A 74 -2.05 -12.43 -4.03
C VAL A 74 -1.38 -13.78 -4.04
N ALA A 75 -1.66 -14.60 -3.02
CA ALA A 75 -1.24 -15.99 -3.01
C ALA A 75 -1.97 -16.64 -4.19
N VAL A 76 -1.35 -16.59 -5.36
CA VAL A 76 -1.88 -17.21 -6.57
C VAL A 76 -2.05 -18.67 -6.21
N SER A 77 -3.31 -19.13 -6.17
CA SER A 77 -3.61 -20.53 -5.96
C SER A 77 -2.99 -21.31 -7.11
N ARG A 78 -1.77 -21.81 -6.89
CA ARG A 78 -1.03 -22.58 -7.89
C ARG A 78 -1.66 -23.96 -7.93
N LYS A 79 -2.60 -24.14 -8.86
CA LYS A 79 -3.39 -25.37 -9.08
C LYS A 79 -2.55 -26.64 -9.34
N ASN A 80 -1.22 -26.52 -9.48
CA ASN A 80 -0.30 -27.59 -9.87
C ASN A 80 0.87 -27.82 -8.89
N ILE A 81 0.79 -27.42 -7.63
CA ILE A 81 1.86 -27.74 -6.65
C ILE A 81 1.76 -29.22 -6.28
N LYS A 82 2.73 -30.02 -6.74
CA LYS A 82 2.97 -31.38 -6.22
C LYS A 82 3.45 -31.28 -4.77
N LYS A 83 2.94 -32.15 -3.89
CA LYS A 83 3.45 -32.24 -2.50
C LYS A 83 4.92 -32.65 -2.53
N ARG A 84 5.77 -31.93 -1.80
CA ARG A 84 7.20 -32.27 -1.63
C ARG A 84 7.38 -33.54 -0.79
N SER A 85 8.42 -34.32 -1.06
CA SER A 85 8.76 -35.51 -0.26
C SER A 85 9.29 -35.12 1.11
N LEU A 86 9.22 -36.03 2.09
CA LEU A 86 9.71 -35.78 3.45
C LEU A 86 11.20 -35.41 3.49
N SER A 87 12.04 -36.03 2.66
CA SER A 87 13.47 -35.69 2.57
C SER A 87 13.69 -34.23 2.17
N THR A 88 12.99 -33.76 1.13
CA THR A 88 13.05 -32.37 0.68
C THR A 88 12.48 -31.39 1.71
N ILE A 89 11.49 -31.82 2.52
CA ILE A 89 10.98 -31.01 3.65
C ILE A 89 12.08 -30.81 4.69
N ILE A 90 12.78 -31.87 5.07
CA ILE A 90 13.83 -31.85 6.08
C ILE A 90 15.04 -31.06 5.58
N GLU A 91 15.51 -31.31 4.35
CA GLU A 91 16.64 -30.59 3.74
C GLU A 91 16.40 -29.07 3.66
N SER A 92 15.15 -28.65 3.46
CA SER A 92 14.80 -27.23 3.40
C SER A 92 14.79 -26.50 4.75
N GLY A 93 14.98 -27.21 5.87
CA GLY A 93 14.87 -26.66 7.23
C GLY A 93 13.45 -26.31 7.68
N ALA A 94 12.47 -26.31 6.77
CA ALA A 94 11.08 -25.99 7.10
C ALA A 94 10.34 -27.07 7.91
N PHE A 95 10.98 -28.19 8.23
CA PHE A 95 10.46 -29.14 9.21
C PHE A 95 10.74 -28.70 10.66
N ASP A 96 11.77 -27.87 10.87
CA ASP A 96 12.16 -27.43 12.19
C ASP A 96 11.17 -26.38 12.71
N VAL A 97 10.62 -26.61 13.89
CA VAL A 97 9.71 -25.66 14.56
C VAL A 97 10.55 -24.60 15.25
N GLU A 98 10.45 -23.35 14.79
CA GLU A 98 11.06 -22.22 15.50
C GLU A 98 10.61 -22.21 16.95
N LYS A 99 11.59 -22.20 17.87
CA LYS A 99 11.31 -22.15 19.30
C LYS A 99 10.66 -20.80 19.60
N TYR A 100 9.38 -20.82 19.95
CA TYR A 100 8.64 -19.62 20.34
C TYR A 100 9.47 -18.83 21.37
N PRO A 101 9.91 -17.60 21.06
CA PRO A 101 10.57 -16.78 22.05
C PRO A 101 9.51 -16.43 23.09
N GLY A 102 9.57 -17.12 24.23
CA GLY A 102 8.68 -16.84 25.34
C GLY A 102 8.71 -15.34 25.69
N PRO A 103 7.59 -14.75 26.10
CA PRO A 103 7.53 -13.33 26.45
C PRO A 103 8.37 -13.10 27.71
N GLY A 104 9.67 -12.84 27.58
CA GLY A 104 10.47 -12.59 28.77
C GLY A 104 11.97 -12.45 28.66
N LYS A 105 12.63 -12.56 27.49
CA LYS A 105 14.11 -12.53 27.49
C LYS A 105 14.79 -11.52 26.60
N GLU A 106 14.10 -10.86 25.67
CA GLU A 106 14.75 -9.89 24.79
C GLU A 106 14.03 -8.54 24.82
N GLY A 107 14.66 -7.57 25.47
CA GLY A 107 14.43 -6.13 25.25
C GLY A 107 13.17 -5.48 25.84
N LYS A 108 12.23 -6.22 26.43
CA LYS A 108 11.03 -5.61 27.03
C LYS A 108 11.32 -5.10 28.44
N PRO A 109 10.93 -3.86 28.80
CA PRO A 109 11.06 -3.36 30.16
C PRO A 109 10.23 -4.22 31.13
N PRO A 110 10.58 -4.27 32.44
CA PRO A 110 9.82 -5.02 33.44
C PRO A 110 8.32 -4.74 33.37
N LEU A 111 7.49 -5.76 33.58
CA LEU A 111 6.03 -5.68 33.41
C LEU A 111 5.38 -4.52 34.19
N GLU A 112 5.89 -4.24 35.39
CA GLU A 112 5.41 -3.15 36.24
C GLU A 112 5.64 -1.76 35.62
N ARG A 113 6.74 -1.57 34.88
CA ARG A 113 6.98 -0.31 34.14
C ARG A 113 5.96 -0.12 33.01
N LEU A 114 5.58 -1.20 32.32
CA LEU A 114 4.59 -1.14 31.24
C LEU A 114 3.18 -0.84 31.77
N LYS A 115 2.81 -1.43 32.91
CA LYS A 115 1.52 -1.14 33.57
C LYS A 115 1.43 0.32 33.99
N LEU A 116 2.49 0.84 34.62
CA LEU A 116 2.56 2.23 35.06
C LEU A 116 2.46 3.19 33.87
N GLN A 117 3.24 2.95 32.80
CA GLN A 117 3.19 3.76 31.58
C GLN A 117 1.78 3.78 30.95
N LEU A 118 1.10 2.64 30.92
CA LEU A 118 -0.26 2.54 30.41
C LEU A 118 -1.25 3.31 31.29
N GLN A 119 -1.16 3.17 32.61
CA GLN A 119 -2.02 3.88 33.56
C GLN A 119 -1.87 5.40 33.41
N GLU A 120 -0.65 5.90 33.29
CA GLU A 120 -0.34 7.31 33.08
C GLU A 120 -0.88 7.83 31.74
N GLN A 121 -0.72 7.05 30.66
CA GLN A 121 -1.27 7.37 29.35
C GLN A 121 -2.81 7.45 29.38
N MET A 122 -3.46 6.49 30.06
CA MET A 122 -4.92 6.45 30.20
C MET A 122 -5.46 7.58 31.09
N ALA A 123 -4.68 8.00 32.08
CA ALA A 123 -5.00 9.12 32.96
C ALA A 123 -4.80 10.50 32.28
N GLY A 124 -4.20 10.56 31.09
CA GLY A 124 -3.99 11.80 30.34
C GLY A 124 -2.88 12.70 30.89
N CYS A 125 -2.09 12.22 31.86
CA CYS A 125 -0.95 12.96 32.42
C CYS A 125 0.25 12.86 31.46
N LYS A 126 0.73 13.99 30.93
CA LYS A 126 1.99 14.02 30.16
C LYS A 126 3.19 13.82 31.11
N LEU A 127 3.87 12.69 30.93
CA LEU A 127 5.25 12.32 31.29
C LEU A 127 5.91 13.11 32.45
N LEU A 128 6.29 12.39 33.51
CA LEU A 128 7.38 12.81 34.41
C LEU A 128 8.60 13.26 33.57
N PRO A 129 9.43 14.20 34.08
CA PRO A 129 10.59 14.68 33.36
C PRO A 129 11.46 13.50 32.96
N ASP A 130 11.99 13.55 31.74
CA ASP A 130 13.10 12.68 31.30
C ASP A 130 14.09 12.56 32.47
N ASP A 131 14.28 11.36 33.02
CA ASP A 131 15.06 11.08 34.24
C ASP A 131 16.57 11.43 34.11
N GLY A 132 16.95 12.33 33.20
CA GLY A 132 18.33 12.73 32.88
C GLY A 132 19.19 11.60 32.30
N ARG A 133 18.71 10.35 32.39
CA ARG A 133 19.26 9.20 31.69
C ARG A 133 18.83 9.36 30.25
N ARG A 134 19.57 10.20 29.51
CA ARG A 134 19.68 10.08 28.06
C ARG A 134 19.72 8.58 27.81
N ARG A 135 18.63 8.02 27.26
CA ARG A 135 18.73 6.75 26.57
C ARG A 135 19.88 7.01 25.64
N LYS A 136 21.03 6.36 25.86
CA LYS A 136 22.06 6.27 24.83
C LYS A 136 21.22 5.85 23.65
N ARG A 137 20.98 6.78 22.72
CA ARG A 137 20.53 6.43 21.39
C ARG A 137 21.49 5.31 21.11
N ILE A 138 20.98 4.08 21.04
CA ILE A 138 21.66 3.05 20.31
C ILE A 138 21.81 3.78 18.99
N ALA A 139 23.01 4.32 18.76
CA ALA A 139 23.42 4.70 17.46
C ALA A 139 23.03 3.43 16.72
N ARG A 140 22.02 3.53 15.84
CA ARG A 140 21.98 2.63 14.71
C ARG A 140 23.44 2.62 14.34
N ARG A 141 24.09 1.46 14.46
CA ARG A 141 25.40 1.30 13.87
C ARG A 141 25.13 1.84 12.47
N ALA A 142 25.60 3.08 12.21
CA ALA A 142 26.08 3.40 10.90
C ALA A 142 26.94 2.18 10.68
N SER A 143 26.51 1.34 9.75
CA SER A 143 27.39 0.29 9.30
C SER A 143 28.71 1.00 9.14
N ASP A 144 29.66 0.68 10.00
CA ASP A 144 31.05 0.96 9.80
C ASP A 144 31.44 0.07 8.61
N GLY A 145 30.78 0.30 7.47
CA GLY A 145 31.36 0.08 6.18
C GLY A 145 32.41 1.14 6.15
N GLU A 146 33.60 0.72 6.57
CA GLU A 146 34.87 1.23 6.12
C GLU A 146 34.74 2.61 5.47
N LEU A 147 34.96 3.63 6.28
CA LEU A 147 35.63 4.84 5.78
C LEU A 147 37.06 4.42 5.41
N ASP A 148 37.20 3.52 4.44
CA ASP A 148 38.42 3.38 3.68
C ASP A 148 38.52 4.63 2.81
N GLY A 149 39.70 5.23 2.78
CA GLY A 149 39.91 6.64 2.49
C GLY A 149 39.06 7.18 1.34
N MET A 150 38.17 8.12 1.65
CA MET A 150 37.40 8.83 0.65
C MET A 150 38.36 9.72 -0.14
N THR A 151 38.84 9.18 -1.25
CA THR A 151 39.59 9.90 -2.25
C THR A 151 38.67 10.95 -2.90
N PRO A 152 39.24 11.99 -3.54
CA PRO A 152 38.53 12.92 -4.44
C PRO A 152 37.65 12.26 -5.51
N ASP A 153 37.75 10.93 -5.65
CA ASP A 153 37.05 10.08 -6.59
C ASP A 153 35.55 9.91 -6.26
N ARG A 154 35.15 9.94 -4.98
CA ARG A 154 33.72 9.77 -4.62
C ARG A 154 32.86 10.94 -5.04
N GLU A 155 33.38 12.16 -4.93
CA GLU A 155 32.65 13.35 -5.38
C GLU A 155 32.45 13.30 -6.89
N ALA A 156 33.46 12.85 -7.64
CA ALA A 156 33.37 12.64 -9.08
C ALA A 156 32.35 11.54 -9.45
N GLU A 157 32.38 10.39 -8.78
CA GLU A 157 31.42 9.30 -8.97
C GLU A 157 29.97 9.75 -8.70
N LEU A 158 29.73 10.52 -7.64
CA LEU A 158 28.41 11.05 -7.32
C LEU A 158 27.89 12.02 -8.39
N LEU A 159 28.77 12.79 -9.03
CA LEU A 159 28.41 13.66 -10.14
C LEU A 159 28.06 12.84 -11.39
N GLU A 160 28.79 11.76 -11.66
CA GLU A 160 28.49 10.83 -12.75
C GLU A 160 27.13 10.15 -12.53
N GLU A 161 26.86 9.66 -11.31
CA GLU A 161 25.56 9.09 -10.96
C GLU A 161 24.42 10.10 -11.12
N ILE A 162 24.63 11.37 -10.77
CA ILE A 162 23.62 12.43 -10.99
C ILE A 162 23.36 12.61 -12.48
N ASN A 163 24.43 12.65 -13.30
CA ASN A 163 24.30 12.82 -14.74
C ASN A 163 23.54 11.64 -15.38
N GLU A 164 23.89 10.41 -15.03
CA GLU A 164 23.19 9.20 -15.49
C GLU A 164 21.68 9.26 -15.17
N ARG A 165 21.32 9.74 -13.97
CA ARG A 165 19.91 9.87 -13.56
C ARG A 165 19.17 10.96 -14.34
N VAL A 166 19.85 12.04 -14.69
CA VAL A 166 19.28 13.11 -15.53
C VAL A 166 19.08 12.61 -16.96
N GLU A 167 20.06 11.93 -17.53
CA GLU A 167 19.98 11.33 -18.88
C GLU A 167 18.87 10.28 -18.95
N TRP A 168 18.82 9.38 -17.97
CA TRP A 168 17.76 8.37 -17.88
C TRP A 168 16.37 9.00 -17.77
N LEU A 169 16.22 10.10 -17.00
CA LEU A 169 14.93 10.81 -16.93
C LEU A 169 14.56 11.42 -18.27
N ALA A 170 15.52 11.96 -19.02
CA ALA A 170 15.29 12.50 -20.35
C ALA A 170 14.86 11.41 -21.35
N GLU A 171 15.47 10.21 -21.28
CA GLU A 171 15.06 9.04 -22.07
C GLU A 171 13.62 8.62 -21.75
N MET A 172 13.27 8.56 -20.46
CA MET A 172 11.91 8.20 -20.03
C MET A 172 10.87 9.28 -20.35
N GLU A 173 11.27 10.55 -20.40
CA GLU A 173 10.42 11.64 -20.90
C GLU A 173 10.22 11.55 -22.42
N ALA A 174 11.25 11.19 -23.19
CA ALA A 174 11.13 10.93 -24.62
C ALA A 174 10.21 9.74 -24.94
N LEU A 175 10.20 8.71 -24.08
CA LEU A 175 9.26 7.59 -24.15
C LEU A 175 7.83 7.93 -23.65
N GLY A 176 7.61 9.14 -23.11
CA GLY A 176 6.32 9.57 -22.58
C GLY A 176 5.97 9.03 -21.19
N GLU A 177 6.86 8.28 -20.54
CA GLU A 177 6.68 7.71 -19.21
C GLU A 177 7.23 8.59 -18.07
N GLY A 178 7.81 9.75 -18.39
CA GLY A 178 8.45 10.65 -17.41
C GLY A 178 7.57 11.01 -16.19
N LYS A 179 6.25 11.15 -16.35
CA LYS A 179 5.33 11.46 -15.23
C LYS A 179 5.39 10.43 -14.09
N LYS A 180 5.68 9.16 -14.39
CA LYS A 180 5.77 8.08 -13.39
C LYS A 180 7.07 8.14 -12.59
N HIS A 181 8.16 8.53 -13.24
CA HIS A 181 9.50 8.40 -12.68
C HIS A 181 10.10 9.71 -12.18
N ARG A 182 9.57 10.86 -12.61
CA ARG A 182 10.08 12.20 -12.27
C ARG A 182 10.27 12.42 -10.77
N GLN A 183 9.29 12.06 -9.95
CA GLN A 183 9.38 12.26 -8.49
C GLN A 183 10.48 11.40 -7.85
N VAL A 184 10.58 10.13 -8.28
CA VAL A 184 11.56 9.17 -7.74
C VAL A 184 12.98 9.59 -8.12
N ILE A 185 13.19 9.98 -9.39
CA ILE A 185 14.50 10.41 -9.87
C ILE A 185 14.91 11.74 -9.24
N HIS A 186 14.00 12.70 -9.07
CA HIS A 186 14.33 13.94 -8.36
C HIS A 186 14.74 13.69 -6.90
N ALA A 187 14.09 12.75 -6.21
CA ALA A 187 14.51 12.37 -4.86
C ALA A 187 15.92 11.75 -4.86
N GLN A 188 16.20 10.84 -5.80
CA GLN A 188 17.51 10.22 -5.98
C GLN A 188 18.63 11.24 -6.28
N ILE A 189 18.34 12.25 -7.09
CA ILE A 189 19.28 13.36 -7.37
C ILE A 189 19.49 14.20 -6.11
N ALA A 190 18.42 14.52 -5.37
CA ALA A 190 18.51 15.28 -4.13
C ALA A 190 19.36 14.57 -3.06
N ASP A 191 19.22 13.26 -2.93
CA ASP A 191 20.00 12.45 -1.98
C ASP A 191 21.50 12.51 -2.31
N ARG A 192 21.88 12.35 -3.60
CA ARG A 192 23.27 12.45 -4.06
C ARG A 192 23.86 13.84 -3.88
N LEU A 193 23.09 14.89 -4.16
CA LEU A 193 23.50 16.28 -3.89
C LEU A 193 23.73 16.54 -2.40
N ASN A 194 22.91 15.95 -1.53
CA ASN A 194 23.09 16.07 -0.09
C ASN A 194 24.35 15.33 0.38
N GLU A 195 24.69 14.22 -0.25
CA GLU A 195 25.92 13.48 0.01
C GLU A 195 27.16 14.28 -0.39
N ILE A 196 27.18 14.88 -1.58
CA ILE A 196 28.26 15.79 -2.02
C ILE A 196 28.45 16.93 -1.00
N LYS A 197 27.35 17.60 -0.60
CA LYS A 197 27.40 18.66 0.42
C LYS A 197 27.94 18.17 1.77
N ARG A 198 27.76 16.89 2.09
CA ARG A 198 28.29 16.30 3.33
C ARG A 198 29.80 16.12 3.23
N LEU A 199 30.30 15.67 2.08
CA LEU A 199 31.73 15.54 1.80
C LEU A 199 32.44 16.89 1.80
N GLU A 200 31.89 17.91 1.14
CA GLU A 200 32.42 19.28 1.17
C GLU A 200 32.54 19.84 2.60
N ARG A 201 31.53 19.60 3.44
CA ARG A 201 31.54 19.99 4.86
C ARG A 201 32.53 19.20 5.70
N ALA A 202 32.87 17.98 5.31
CA ALA A 202 33.88 17.18 5.98
C ALA A 202 35.28 17.64 5.59
N ASN A 203 35.51 17.89 4.29
CA ASN A 203 36.77 18.38 3.74
C ASN A 203 37.14 19.77 4.30
N SER A 204 36.18 20.69 4.38
CA SER A 204 36.40 22.02 5.00
C SER A 204 36.75 21.97 6.49
N LYS A 205 36.28 20.96 7.22
CA LYS A 205 36.65 20.77 8.64
C LYS A 205 38.04 20.18 8.82
N GLN A 206 38.52 19.39 7.86
CA GLN A 206 39.87 18.83 7.89
C GLN A 206 40.93 19.89 7.60
N SER A 207 40.64 20.87 6.74
CA SER A 207 41.56 21.98 6.43
C SER A 207 41.75 22.99 7.58
N ASP A 208 40.84 23.04 8.54
CA ASP A 208 40.86 23.99 9.67
C ASP A 208 41.61 23.47 10.92
N THR A 209 42.14 22.25 10.89
CA THR A 209 42.91 21.67 12.00
C THR A 209 44.39 22.10 11.93
N PRO A 210 44.91 22.92 12.88
CA PRO A 210 46.33 23.31 12.88
C PRO A 210 47.22 22.11 13.19
N PRO A 211 48.44 22.03 12.63
CA PRO A 211 49.39 20.97 12.97
C PRO A 211 49.77 21.04 14.46
N GLU A 212 49.63 19.93 15.17
CA GLU A 212 50.17 19.77 16.54
C GLU A 212 51.70 19.94 16.49
N ILE A 213 52.22 20.85 17.32
CA ILE A 213 53.65 21.08 17.58
C ILE A 213 54.06 20.29 18.82
#